data_AF-A0A6L9M412-F1
#
_entry.id   AF-A0A6L9M412-F1
#
_cell.length_a   1.000
_cell.length_b   1.000
_cell.length_c   1.000
_cell.angle_alpha   90.00
_cell.angle_beta   90.00
_cell.angle_gamma   90.00
#
_symmetry.space_group_name_H-M   'P 1'
#
loop_
_entity.id
_entity.type
_entity.pdbx_description
1 polymer ?
#
loop_
_entity_poly.entity_id
_entity_poly.type
_entity_poly.pdbx_seq_one_letter_code
_entity_poly.pdbx_strand_id
1 'polypeptide(L)' 'MPGNVEAARIYRECSGQWRTAGMAGTRIDLDITAVKIVMDLEEVQDQRECLSKVRDIARIVLETKNAES' A
#
# COMPACT_ATOMS: atom_id res chain seq x y z
N MET A 1 7.50 7.51 16.55
CA MET A 1 8.09 7.19 15.23
C MET A 1 7.23 7.81 14.14
N PRO A 2 7.55 9.03 13.66
CA PRO A 2 6.72 9.75 12.70
C PRO A 2 6.57 9.04 11.34
N GLY A 3 7.61 8.35 10.84
CA GLY A 3 7.56 7.67 9.53
C GLY A 3 6.60 6.48 9.42
N ASN A 4 6.08 5.93 10.53
CA ASN A 4 5.09 4.86 10.48
C ASN A 4 3.66 5.40 10.33
N VAL A 5 3.41 6.62 10.84
CA VAL A 5 2.10 7.28 10.73
C VAL A 5 1.88 7.78 9.30
N GLU A 6 2.92 8.35 8.68
CA GLU A 6 2.90 8.78 7.29
C GLU A 6 2.62 7.62 6.33
N ALA A 7 3.38 6.52 6.44
CA ALA A 7 3.15 5.33 5.61
C ALA A 7 1.75 4.73 5.79
N ALA A 8 1.22 4.72 7.02
CA ALA A 8 -0.15 4.26 7.28
C ALA A 8 -1.22 5.16 6.65
N ARG A 9 -0.99 6.48 6.60
CA ARG A 9 -1.85 7.44 5.90
C ARG A 9 -1.82 7.18 4.39
N ILE A 10 -0.64 7.14 3.78
CA ILE A 10 -0.47 6.84 2.34
C ILE A 10 -1.14 5.52 1.97
N TYR A 11 -0.91 4.46 2.76
CA TYR A 11 -1.56 3.17 2.55
C TYR A 11 -3.08 3.29 2.57
N ARG A 12 -3.66 4.04 3.52
CA ARG A 12 -5.11 4.20 3.64
C ARG A 12 -5.72 4.82 2.39
N GLU A 13 -5.11 5.89 1.87
CA GLU A 13 -5.54 6.55 0.62
C GLU A 13 -5.48 5.59 -0.58
N CYS A 14 -4.49 4.70 -0.61
CA CYS A 14 -4.30 3.75 -1.70
C CYS A 14 -5.00 2.40 -1.49
N SER A 15 -5.60 2.14 -0.32
CA SER A 15 -6.03 0.80 0.12
C SER A 15 -7.15 0.15 -0.72
N GLY A 16 -7.78 0.90 -1.64
CA GLY A 16 -8.70 0.38 -2.64
C GLY A 16 -8.04 -0.03 -3.97
N GLN A 17 -6.82 0.41 -4.22
CA GLN A 17 -6.11 0.28 -5.49
C GLN A 17 -5.31 -1.02 -5.54
N TRP A 18 -5.99 -2.16 -5.46
CA TRP A 18 -5.35 -3.47 -5.55
C TRP A 18 -5.17 -3.91 -7.00
N ARG A 19 -3.98 -4.41 -7.30
CA ARG A 19 -3.76 -5.26 -8.46
C ARG A 19 -4.34 -6.63 -8.18
N THR A 20 -5.10 -7.13 -9.13
CA THR A 20 -5.77 -8.43 -9.07
C THR A 20 -5.26 -9.32 -10.20
N ALA A 21 -5.33 -10.63 -9.98
CA ALA A 21 -4.95 -11.64 -10.95
C ALA A 21 -5.97 -12.78 -11.00
N GLY A 22 -6.01 -13.46 -12.15
CA GLY A 22 -6.93 -14.56 -12.40
C GLY A 22 -8.37 -14.11 -12.61
N MET A 23 -9.22 -15.04 -13.09
CA MET A 23 -10.62 -14.77 -13.38
C MET A 23 -11.46 -14.47 -12.13
N ALA A 24 -11.01 -14.96 -10.96
CA ALA A 24 -11.66 -14.71 -9.68
C ALA A 24 -11.28 -13.36 -9.04
N GLY A 25 -10.36 -12.59 -9.64
CA GLY A 25 -9.97 -11.27 -9.14
C GLY A 25 -9.18 -11.31 -7.83
N THR A 26 -8.37 -12.35 -7.61
CA THR A 26 -7.53 -12.49 -6.41
C THR A 26 -6.58 -11.32 -6.29
N ARG A 27 -6.57 -10.64 -5.14
CA ARG A 27 -5.64 -9.54 -4.87
C ARG A 27 -4.22 -10.10 -4.78
N ILE A 28 -3.26 -9.42 -5.41
CA ILE A 28 -1.85 -9.85 -5.44
C ILE A 28 -0.88 -8.78 -4.95
N ASP A 29 -1.20 -7.50 -5.14
CA ASP A 29 -0.35 -6.40 -4.69
C ASP A 29 -1.11 -5.07 -4.68
N LEU A 30 -0.59 -4.05 -4.00
CA LEU A 30 -1.07 -2.69 -4.06
C LEU A 30 -0.52 -1.99 -5.31
N ASP A 31 -1.29 -1.09 -5.93
CA ASP A 31 -0.78 -0.33 -7.08
C ASP A 31 0.27 0.71 -6.65
N ILE A 32 1.53 0.37 -6.87
CA ILE A 32 2.68 1.22 -6.52
C ILE A 32 2.67 2.56 -7.27
N THR A 33 2.06 2.63 -8.45
CA THR A 33 1.94 3.91 -9.16
C THR A 33 1.04 4.88 -8.40
N ALA A 34 -0.12 4.41 -7.93
CA ALA A 34 -1.02 5.20 -7.10
C ALA A 34 -0.32 5.65 -5.80
N VAL A 35 0.41 4.74 -5.15
CA VAL A 35 1.20 5.05 -3.94
C VAL A 35 2.18 6.19 -4.20
N LYS A 36 2.98 6.11 -5.26
CA LYS A 36 3.95 7.16 -5.60
C LYS A 36 3.29 8.50 -5.88
N ILE A 37 2.17 8.51 -6.61
CA ILE A 37 1.41 9.74 -6.89
C ILE A 37 0.96 10.40 -5.58
N VAL A 38 0.42 9.63 -4.63
CA VAL A 38 0.00 10.17 -3.33
C VAL A 38 1.21 10.68 -2.54
N MET A 39 2.34 9.98 -2.57
CA MET A 39 3.58 10.43 -1.90
C MET A 39 4.13 11.73 -2.48
N ASP A 40 4.04 11.91 -3.80
CA ASP A 40 4.40 13.16 -4.47
C ASP A 40 3.45 14.30 -4.06
N LEU A 41 2.13 14.04 -4.01
CA LEU A 41 1.12 15.03 -3.59
C LEU A 41 1.26 15.45 -2.13
N GLU A 42 1.69 14.53 -1.25
CA GLU A 42 1.90 14.80 0.17
C GLU A 42 3.33 15.28 0.50
N GLU A 43 4.16 15.51 -0.53
CA GLU A 43 5.55 15.99 -0.41
C GLU A 43 6.41 15.13 0.55
N VAL A 44 6.21 13.81 0.50
CA VAL A 44 6.94 12.85 1.34
C VAL A 44 8.44 12.96 1.06
N GLN A 45 9.22 13.24 2.11
CA GLN A 45 10.66 13.52 1.98
C GLN A 45 11.47 12.26 1.70
N ASP A 46 11.32 11.21 2.52
CA ASP A 46 11.96 9.91 2.28
C ASP A 46 10.96 8.94 1.64
N GLN A 47 10.77 9.09 0.34
CA GLN A 47 9.87 8.22 -0.39
C GLN A 47 10.34 6.76 -0.42
N ARG A 48 11.64 6.49 -0.26
CA ARG A 48 12.15 5.13 -0.29
C ARG A 48 11.77 4.39 0.99
N GLU A 49 12.00 5.03 2.15
CA GLU A 49 11.61 4.48 3.45
C GLU A 49 10.09 4.34 3.54
N CYS A 50 9.34 5.38 3.17
CA CYS A 50 7.88 5.37 3.25
C CYS A 50 7.28 4.29 2.33
N LEU A 51 7.77 4.13 1.10
CA LEU A 51 7.32 3.06 0.20
C LEU A 51 7.60 1.67 0.76
N SER A 52 8.75 1.46 1.42
CA SER A 52 9.06 0.19 2.07
C SER A 52 8.01 -0.15 3.14
N LYS A 53 7.66 0.83 3.99
CA LYS A 53 6.65 0.64 5.04
C LYS A 53 5.25 0.44 4.49
N VAL A 54 4.86 1.16 3.43
CA VAL A 54 3.58 0.95 2.75
C VAL A 54 3.48 -0.48 2.22
N ARG A 55 4.57 -1.01 1.65
CA ARG A 55 4.62 -2.41 1.18
C ARG A 55 4.49 -3.42 2.31
N ASP A 56 5.12 -3.17 3.45
CA ASP A 56 4.99 -4.03 4.63
C ASP A 56 3.54 -4.07 5.13
N ILE A 57 2.89 -2.90 5.23
CA ILE A 57 1.47 -2.81 5.60
C ILE A 57 0.59 -3.54 4.59
N ALA A 58 0.80 -3.31 3.29
CA ALA A 58 0.02 -3.94 2.23
C ALA A 58 0.15 -5.47 2.27
N ARG A 59 1.35 -5.99 2.52
CA ARG A 59 1.60 -7.43 2.65
C ARG A 59 0.83 -8.04 3.82
N ILE A 60 0.91 -7.43 5.01
CA ILE A 60 0.19 -7.90 6.20
C ILE A 60 -1.32 -7.95 5.92
N VAL A 61 -1.88 -6.89 5.33
CA VAL A 61 -3.31 -6.84 5.03
C VAL A 61 -3.71 -7.86 3.96
N LEU A 62 -2.86 -8.07 2.97
CA LEU A 62 -3.10 -9.08 1.93
C LEU A 62 -3.14 -10.49 2.52
N GLU A 63 -2.19 -10.82 3.41
CA GLU A 63 -2.14 -12.09 4.12
C GLU A 63 -3.39 -12.30 4.99
N THR A 64 -3.83 -11.27 5.74
CA THR A 64 -5.06 -11.35 6.54
C THR A 64 -6.30 -11.56 5.68
N LYS A 65 -6.49 -10.77 4.62
CA LYS A 65 -7.69 -10.83 3.79
C LYS A 65 -7.80 -12.13 2.97
N ASN A 66 -6.67 -12.65 2.51
CA ASN A 66 -6.65 -13.93 1.79
C ASN A 66 -6.83 -15.12 2.73
N ALA A 67 -6.51 -15.00 4.03
CA ALA A 67 -6.80 -16.04 5.02
C ALA A 67 -8.28 -16.09 5.42
N GLU A 68 -9.03 -15.01 5.19
CA GLU A 68 -10.48 -14.90 5.49
C GLU A 68 -11.39 -15.25 4.30
N SER A 69 -10.84 -15.43 3.10
CA SER A 69 -11.57 -15.72 1.85
C SER A 69 -11.56 -17.20 1.51
#